data_AF-A0A662QXP2-F1
#
_entry.id   AF-A0A662QXP2-F1
#
_cell.length_a   1.000
_cell.length_b   1.000
_cell.length_c   1.000
_cell.angle_alpha   90.00
_cell.angle_beta   90.00
_cell.angle_gamma   90.00
#
_symmetry.space_group_name_H-M   'P 1'
#
loop_
_entity.id
_entity.type
_entity.pdbx_description
1 polymer ?
#
loop_
_entity_poly.entity_id
_entity_poly.type
_entity_poly.pdbx_seq_one_letter_code
_entity_poly.pdbx_strand_id
1 'polypeptide(L)'
;MPGKNIKNCTDQQKHMENPLATIGILLIFAGIIFLIISAAQSTDIKSGGGAVIFIGPIPIALGTDRKWALTALITGIVIYLLFIIYRNKIY
;
A
#
# COMPACT_ATOMS: atom_id res chain seq x y z
N MET A 1 39.90 5.74 -44.62
CA MET A 1 38.48 6.12 -44.38
C MET A 1 37.96 5.38 -43.14
N PRO A 2 37.98 5.99 -41.94
CA PRO A 2 37.41 5.38 -40.72
C PRO A 2 36.03 5.97 -40.37
N GLY A 3 34.94 5.23 -40.62
CA GLY A 3 33.57 5.70 -40.35
C GLY A 3 32.57 4.62 -39.88
N LYS A 4 33.04 3.43 -39.48
CA LYS A 4 32.17 2.28 -39.16
C LYS A 4 32.01 1.98 -37.66
N ASN A 5 32.76 2.65 -36.78
CA ASN A 5 32.77 2.34 -35.34
C ASN A 5 31.80 3.16 -34.47
N ILE A 6 31.05 4.10 -35.05
CA ILE A 6 30.20 5.03 -34.26
C ILE A 6 28.75 4.50 -34.12
N LYS A 7 28.34 3.51 -34.94
CA LYS A 7 26.97 2.96 -34.88
C LYS A 7 26.77 1.95 -33.74
N ASN A 8 27.85 1.39 -33.17
CA ASN A 8 27.74 0.35 -32.15
C ASN A 8 27.41 0.87 -30.74
N CYS A 9 27.53 2.17 -30.48
CA CYS A 9 27.18 2.75 -29.17
C CYS A 9 25.73 3.26 -29.08
N THR A 10 25.05 3.44 -30.22
CA THR A 10 23.69 4.02 -30.25
C THR A 10 22.59 2.96 -30.17
N ASP A 11 22.90 1.69 -30.44
CA ASP A 11 21.93 0.58 -30.32
C ASP A 11 21.80 0.05 -28.89
N GLN A 12 22.73 0.38 -27.99
CA GLN A 12 22.70 -0.02 -26.58
C GLN A 12 21.95 0.98 -25.68
N GLN A 13 21.45 2.09 -26.24
CA GLN A 13 20.62 3.07 -25.53
C GLN A 13 19.11 2.81 -25.67
N LYS A 14 18.69 1.85 -26.51
CA LYS A 14 17.28 1.52 -26.73
C LYS A 14 16.72 0.50 -25.73
N HIS A 15 17.58 -0.18 -24.97
CA HIS A 15 17.21 -1.26 -24.05
C HIS A 15 17.42 -0.95 -22.57
N MET A 16 17.49 0.33 -22.17
CA MET A 16 17.24 0.70 -20.77
C MET A 16 15.76 0.99 -20.53
N GLU A 17 14.88 0.10 -21.00
CA GLU A 17 13.57 -0.05 -20.39
C GLU A 17 13.79 -0.74 -19.04
N ASN A 18 14.26 0.00 -18.04
CA ASN A 18 14.37 -0.52 -16.67
C ASN A 18 12.95 -0.91 -16.25
N PRO A 19 12.59 -2.21 -16.29
CA PRO A 19 11.19 -2.61 -16.17
C PRO A 19 10.65 -2.18 -14.81
N LEU A 20 11.52 -2.10 -13.80
CA LEU A 20 11.25 -1.58 -12.47
C LEU A 20 10.81 -0.10 -12.48
N ALA A 21 11.47 0.76 -13.25
CA ALA A 21 11.12 2.18 -13.32
C ALA A 21 9.78 2.35 -14.04
N THR A 22 9.58 1.65 -15.16
CA THR A 22 8.32 1.68 -15.93
C THR A 22 7.14 1.15 -15.09
N ILE A 23 7.33 0.03 -14.40
CA ILE A 23 6.31 -0.55 -13.51
C ILE A 23 6.04 0.37 -12.33
N GLY A 24 7.08 0.95 -11.71
CA GLY A 24 6.91 1.89 -10.60
C GLY A 24 6.10 3.13 -10.99
N ILE A 25 6.41 3.72 -12.15
CA ILE A 25 5.67 4.88 -12.67
C ILE A 25 4.22 4.49 -12.98
N LEU A 26 3.98 3.36 -13.65
CA LEU A 26 2.64 2.87 -13.94
C LEU A 26 1.81 2.66 -12.66
N LEU A 27 2.43 2.11 -11.62
CA LEU A 27 1.80 1.85 -10.33
C LEU A 27 1.44 3.15 -9.60
N ILE A 28 2.30 4.17 -9.66
CA ILE A 28 2.00 5.50 -9.10
C ILE A 28 0.78 6.11 -9.81
N PHE A 29 0.73 6.06 -11.14
CA PHE A 29 -0.42 6.58 -11.90
C PHE A 29 -1.71 5.81 -11.59
N ALA A 30 -1.65 4.48 -11.54
CA ALA A 30 -2.80 3.65 -11.17
C ALA A 30 -3.31 3.99 -9.76
N GLY A 31 -2.41 4.19 -8.80
CA GLY A 31 -2.76 4.59 -7.43
C GLY A 31 -3.45 5.95 -7.37
N ILE A 32 -2.96 6.95 -8.11
CA ILE A 32 -3.55 8.29 -8.15
C ILE A 32 -4.95 8.24 -8.78
N ILE A 33 -5.12 7.52 -9.89
CA ILE A 33 -6.43 7.37 -10.56
C ILE A 33 -7.44 6.71 -9.61
N PHE A 34 -7.04 5.65 -8.92
CA PHE A 34 -7.89 4.96 -7.95
C PHE A 34 -8.31 5.89 -6.80
N LEU A 35 -7.39 6.72 -6.30
CA LEU A 35 -7.65 7.69 -5.24
C LEU A 35 -8.68 8.74 -5.69
N ILE A 36 -8.55 9.26 -6.91
CA ILE A 36 -9.50 10.24 -7.46
C ILE A 36 -10.90 9.63 -7.63
N ILE A 37 -11.01 8.40 -8.14
CA ILE A 37 -12.29 7.70 -8.29
C ILE A 37 -12.95 7.43 -6.92
N SER A 38 -12.14 7.08 -5.92
CA SER A 38 -12.60 6.90 -4.55
C SER A 38 -13.09 8.22 -3.93
N ALA A 39 -12.38 9.32 -4.19
CA ALA A 39 -12.77 10.64 -3.72
C ALA A 39 -14.03 11.16 -4.43
N ALA A 40 -14.22 10.90 -5.72
CA ALA A 40 -15.38 11.36 -6.48
C ALA A 40 -16.71 10.70 -6.07
N GLN A 41 -16.66 9.49 -5.48
CA GLN A 41 -17.85 8.77 -5.00
C GLN A 41 -18.36 9.24 -3.62
N SER A 42 -17.71 10.24 -3.01
CA SER A 42 -17.98 10.68 -1.63
C SER A 42 -19.18 11.61 -1.47
N THR A 43 -20.35 11.26 -2.00
CA THR A 43 -21.61 11.93 -1.61
C THR A 43 -22.08 11.33 -0.28
N ASP A 44 -22.01 12.10 0.80
CA ASP A 44 -22.30 11.73 2.20
C ASP A 44 -21.29 10.78 2.88
N ILE A 45 -20.02 11.16 2.93
CA ILE A 45 -19.09 10.51 3.87
C ILE A 45 -19.31 11.10 5.25
N LYS A 46 -20.06 10.37 6.08
CA LYS A 46 -19.96 10.49 7.54
C LYS A 46 -18.53 10.12 7.91
N SER A 47 -17.65 11.13 7.93
CA SER A 47 -16.22 10.95 8.16
C SER A 47 -16.01 10.50 9.60
N GLY A 48 -15.89 9.19 9.77
CA GLY A 48 -15.48 8.61 11.03
C GLY A 48 -14.25 7.75 10.82
N GLY A 49 -13.41 7.74 11.84
CA GLY A 49 -12.15 7.03 11.84
C GLY A 49 -12.06 6.18 13.09
N GLY A 50 -11.36 5.05 12.97
CA GLY A 50 -11.00 4.18 14.08
C GLY A 50 -9.49 3.95 14.10
N ALA A 51 -8.92 3.85 15.28
CA ALA A 51 -7.52 3.51 15.49
C ALA A 51 -7.41 2.42 16.56
N VAL A 52 -6.37 1.59 16.47
CA VAL A 52 -6.07 0.57 17.48
C VAL A 52 -4.66 0.81 18.00
N ILE A 53 -4.54 0.93 19.32
CA ILE A 53 -3.27 1.07 20.01
C ILE A 53 -3.02 -0.22 20.79
N PHE A 54 -1.85 -0.82 20.61
CA PHE A 54 -1.44 -2.01 21.37
C PHE A 54 -0.56 -1.59 22.54
N ILE A 55 -0.98 -1.88 23.77
CA ILE A 55 -0.14 -1.74 24.97
C ILE A 55 0.20 -3.16 25.42
N GLY A 56 1.37 -3.64 24.98
CA GLY A 56 1.68 -5.07 25.05
C GLY A 56 0.65 -5.90 24.25
N PRO A 57 0.22 -7.08 24.73
CA PRO A 57 -0.75 -7.91 24.04
C PRO A 57 -2.20 -7.40 24.14
N ILE A 58 -2.45 -6.25 24.77
CA ILE A 58 -3.80 -5.72 25.01
C ILE A 58 -4.13 -4.68 23.91
N PRO A 59 -5.06 -4.97 22.98
CA PRO A 59 -5.52 -4.00 21.99
C PRO A 59 -6.53 -3.01 22.61
N ILE A 60 -6.31 -1.71 22.39
CA ILE A 60 -7.20 -0.63 22.78
C ILE A 60 -7.75 0.04 21.52
N ALA A 61 -9.07 -0.03 21.32
CA ALA A 61 -9.74 0.55 20.18
C ALA A 61 -10.25 1.96 20.48
N LEU A 62 -9.93 2.90 19.61
CA LEU A 62 -10.41 4.28 19.61
C LEU A 62 -11.23 4.50 18.34
N GLY A 63 -12.34 5.23 18.43
CA GLY A 63 -13.12 5.57 17.25
C GLY A 63 -14.03 6.76 17.47
N THR A 64 -14.29 7.50 16.40
CA THR A 64 -15.15 8.70 16.43
C THR A 64 -16.61 8.38 16.73
N ASP A 65 -17.04 7.17 16.36
CA ASP A 65 -18.37 6.64 16.62
C ASP A 65 -18.28 5.23 17.17
N ARG A 66 -19.34 4.77 17.84
CA ARG A 66 -19.45 3.39 18.31
C ARG A 66 -19.19 2.38 17.20
N LYS A 67 -19.64 2.65 15.96
CA LYS A 67 -19.40 1.78 14.80
C LYS A 67 -17.91 1.68 14.47
N TRP A 68 -17.20 2.80 14.42
CA TRP A 68 -15.77 2.87 14.10
C TRP A 68 -14.87 2.32 15.22
N ALA A 69 -15.27 2.52 16.48
CA ALA A 69 -14.59 1.91 17.61
C ALA A 69 -14.73 0.37 17.60
N LEU A 70 -15.91 -0.14 17.24
CA LEU A 70 -16.16 -1.58 17.18
C LEU A 70 -15.42 -2.24 16.02
N THR A 71 -15.38 -1.58 14.85
CA THR A 71 -14.57 -2.07 13.72
C THR A 71 -13.08 -2.06 14.07
N ALA A 72 -12.57 -0.99 14.68
CA ALA A 72 -11.19 -0.94 15.15
C ALA A 72 -10.90 -2.09 16.15
N LEU A 73 -11.78 -2.33 17.11
CA LEU A 73 -11.61 -3.42 18.09
C LEU A 73 -11.52 -4.80 17.42
N ILE A 74 -12.45 -5.09 16.49
CA ILE A 74 -12.45 -6.36 15.75
C ILE A 74 -11.14 -6.50 14.96
N THR A 75 -10.72 -5.45 14.25
CA THR A 75 -9.44 -5.44 13.52
C THR A 75 -8.26 -5.73 14.45
N GLY A 76 -8.22 -5.10 15.62
CA GLY A 76 -7.18 -5.32 16.62
C GLY A 76 -7.11 -6.78 17.11
N ILE A 77 -8.26 -7.37 17.40
CA ILE A 77 -8.37 -8.79 17.82
C ILE A 77 -7.89 -9.72 16.70
N VAL A 78 -8.29 -9.47 15.45
CA VAL A 78 -7.87 -10.28 14.29
C VAL A 78 -6.35 -10.23 14.12
N ILE A 79 -5.75 -9.04 14.16
CA ILE A 79 -4.29 -8.87 14.11
C ILE A 79 -3.60 -9.63 15.26
N TYR A 80 -4.15 -9.56 16.47
CA TYR A 80 -3.59 -10.23 17.63
C TYR A 80 -3.65 -11.76 17.52
N LEU A 81 -4.76 -12.30 17.02
CA LEU A 81 -4.89 -13.73 16.72
C LEU A 81 -3.88 -14.19 15.67
N LEU A 82 -3.74 -13.44 14.57
CA LEU A 82 -2.70 -13.73 13.57
C LEU A 82 -1.30 -13.71 14.20
N PHE A 83 -1.02 -12.74 15.06
CA PHE A 83 0.25 -12.63 15.76
C PHE A 83 0.51 -13.86 16.65
N ILE A 84 -0.48 -14.33 17.42
CA ILE A 84 -0.37 -15.54 18.24
C ILE A 84 -0.11 -16.77 17.37
N ILE A 85 -0.89 -16.96 16.31
CA ILE A 85 -0.77 -18.13 15.42
C ILE A 85 0.62 -18.15 14.76
N TYR A 86 1.07 -17.00 14.27
CA TYR A 86 2.40 -16.86 13.67
C TYR A 86 3.50 -17.15 14.68
N ARG A 87 3.37 -16.63 15.92
CA ARG A 87 4.32 -16.91 16.99
C ARG A 87 4.32 -18.38 17.39
N ASN A 88 3.17 -19.05 17.41
CA ASN A 88 3.08 -20.48 17.73
C ASN A 88 3.67 -21.40 16.64
N LYS A 89 3.72 -20.95 15.38
CA LYS A 89 4.28 -21.75 14.28
C LYS A 89 5.81 -21.72 14.23
N ILE A 90 6.45 -20.73 14.86
CA ILE A 90 7.89 -20.45 14.73
C ILE A 90 8.71 -21.03 15.90
N TYR A 91 8.05 -21.45 16.98
CA TYR A 91 8.65 -22.17 18.10
C TYR A 91 8.23 -23.64 18.06
#